data_AF-A0A0N5CMI0-F1
#
_entry.id   AF-A0A0N5CMI0-F1
#
_cell.length_a   1.000
_cell.length_b   1.000
_cell.length_c   1.000
_cell.angle_alpha   90.00
_cell.angle_beta   90.00
_cell.angle_gamma   90.00
#
_symmetry.space_group_name_H-M   'P 1'
#
loop_
_entity.id
_entity.type
_entity.pdbx_description
1 polymer ?
#
loop_
_entity_poly.entity_id
_entity_poly.type
_entity_poly.pdbx_seq_one_letter_code
_entity_poly.pdbx_strand_id
1 'polypeptide(L)'
;MFKPPKWLWFLDITIGITFISGISSFFVWRRSENFRRETFSRVPLISDYFYHAEDVISGQLKGTRMKRKDYSNWFPEQDNRE
;
A
#
# COMPACT_ATOMS: atom_id res chain seq x y z
N MET A 1 -26.54 -33.71 -2.12
CA MET A 1 -26.22 -32.29 -2.42
C MET A 1 -25.83 -31.58 -1.13
N PHE A 2 -24.54 -31.35 -0.90
CA PHE A 2 -24.05 -30.55 0.23
C PHE A 2 -24.27 -29.06 -0.10
N LYS A 3 -25.12 -28.37 0.66
CA LYS A 3 -25.23 -26.91 0.58
C LYS A 3 -24.00 -26.32 1.28
N PRO A 4 -23.25 -25.41 0.64
CA PRO A 4 -22.09 -24.79 1.29
C PRO A 4 -22.56 -24.01 2.53
N PRO A 5 -21.83 -24.10 3.66
CA PRO A 5 -22.15 -23.37 4.88
C PRO A 5 -22.26 -21.86 4.62
N LYS A 6 -23.29 -21.21 5.18
CA LYS A 6 -23.51 -19.76 5.03
C LYS A 6 -22.32 -18.91 5.52
N TRP A 7 -21.46 -19.44 6.40
CA TRP A 7 -20.26 -18.71 6.82
C TRP A 7 -19.32 -18.42 5.66
N LEU A 8 -19.22 -19.31 4.66
CA LEU A 8 -18.26 -19.15 3.56
C LEU A 8 -18.55 -17.87 2.78
N TRP A 9 -19.84 -17.56 2.60
CA TRP A 9 -20.28 -16.31 2.00
C TRP A 9 -19.88 -15.08 2.80
N PHE A 10 -19.96 -15.13 4.13
CA PHE A 10 -19.51 -14.02 4.98
C PHE A 10 -17.99 -13.86 4.92
N LEU A 11 -17.25 -14.96 4.88
CA LEU A 11 -15.79 -14.98 4.81
C LEU A 11 -15.31 -14.37 3.47
N ASP A 12 -15.93 -14.75 2.36
CA ASP A 12 -15.64 -14.19 1.03
C ASP A 12 -15.96 -12.68 0.95
N ILE A 13 -17.07 -12.24 1.56
CA ILE A 13 -17.42 -10.82 1.62
C ILE A 13 -16.41 -10.03 2.46
N THR A 14 -16.02 -10.54 3.63
CA THR A 14 -15.03 -9.87 4.49
C THR A 14 -13.67 -9.79 3.80
N ILE A 15 -13.23 -10.85 3.13
CA ILE A 15 -11.99 -10.83 2.32
C ILE A 15 -12.12 -9.80 1.20
N GLY A 16 -13.25 -9.76 0.49
CA GLY A 16 -13.49 -8.78 -0.57
C GLY A 16 -13.41 -7.33 -0.08
N ILE A 17 -14.08 -7.02 1.04
CA ILE A 17 -14.09 -5.67 1.62
C ILE A 17 -12.69 -5.26 2.10
N THR A 18 -11.98 -6.13 2.80
CA THR A 18 -10.63 -5.85 3.28
C THR A 18 -9.66 -5.64 2.13
N PHE A 19 -9.76 -6.46 1.07
CA PHE A 19 -8.94 -6.31 -0.12
C PHE A 19 -9.21 -5.00 -0.87
N ILE A 20 -10.48 -4.65 -1.09
CA ILE A 20 -10.88 -3.39 -1.74
C ILE A 20 -10.43 -2.19 -0.89
N SER A 21 -10.56 -2.26 0.44
CA SER A 21 -10.13 -1.19 1.34
C SER A 21 -8.62 -1.01 1.35
N GLY A 22 -7.85 -2.10 1.26
CA GLY A 22 -6.39 -2.03 1.16
C GLY A 22 -5.94 -1.39 -0.15
N ILE A 23 -6.54 -1.81 -1.27
CA ILE A 23 -6.26 -1.25 -2.59
C ILE A 23 -6.66 0.23 -2.66
N SER A 24 -7.84 0.61 -2.17
CA SER A 24 -8.28 2.01 -2.20
C SER A 24 -7.36 2.92 -1.39
N SER A 25 -6.94 2.47 -0.20
CA SER A 25 -5.94 3.15 0.63
C SER A 25 -4.61 3.32 -0.10
N PHE A 26 -4.15 2.27 -0.80
CA PHE A 26 -2.94 2.33 -1.61
C PHE A 26 -3.06 3.33 -2.77
N PHE A 27 -4.21 3.41 -3.45
CA PHE A 27 -4.45 4.41 -4.48
C PHE A 27 -4.48 5.84 -3.93
N VAL A 28 -5.03 6.05 -2.75
CA VAL A 28 -5.02 7.36 -2.07
C VAL A 28 -3.58 7.78 -1.76
N TRP A 29 -2.76 6.86 -1.25
CA TRP A 29 -1.32 7.09 -1.03
C TRP A 29 -0.56 7.39 -2.32
N ARG A 30 -0.91 6.71 -3.42
CA ARG A 30 -0.31 6.98 -4.74
C ARG A 30 -0.69 8.35 -5.30
N ARG A 31 -1.90 8.85 -4.99
CA ARG A 31 -2.38 10.13 -5.52
C ARG A 31 -1.94 11.33 -4.68
N SER A 32 -1.77 11.16 -3.36
CA SER A 32 -1.48 12.25 -2.43
C SER A 32 -0.06 12.17 -1.88
N GLU A 33 0.83 13.00 -2.43
CA GLU A 33 2.20 13.13 -1.93
C GLU A 33 2.26 13.64 -0.49
N ASN A 34 1.42 14.63 -0.14
CA ASN A 34 1.39 15.21 1.20
C ASN A 34 1.01 14.18 2.27
N PHE A 35 -0.02 13.37 2.01
CA PHE A 35 -0.47 12.34 2.95
C PHE A 35 0.59 11.24 3.13
N ARG A 36 1.30 10.91 2.05
CA ARG A 36 2.37 9.93 2.04
C ARG A 36 3.58 10.43 2.83
N ARG A 37 3.99 11.69 2.65
CA ARG A 37 5.03 12.34 3.48
C ARG A 37 4.65 12.35 4.96
N GLU A 38 3.43 12.73 5.30
CA GLU A 38 2.98 12.76 6.71
C GLU A 38 2.91 11.35 7.33
N THR A 39 2.46 10.35 6.57
CA THR A 39 2.40 8.96 7.05
C THR A 39 3.80 8.40 7.25
N PHE A 40 4.70 8.62 6.29
CA PHE A 40 6.06 8.06 6.36
C PHE A 40 6.96 8.80 7.35
N SER A 41 6.70 10.08 7.64
CA SER A 41 7.42 10.79 8.70
C SER A 41 7.10 10.23 10.08
N ARG A 42 5.86 9.77 10.29
CA ARG A 42 5.42 9.15 11.54
C ARG A 42 5.79 7.69 11.65
N VAL A 43 5.73 6.95 10.53
CA VAL A 43 5.98 5.50 10.50
C VAL A 43 6.80 5.13 9.25
N PRO A 44 8.14 5.12 9.35
CA PRO A 44 9.02 4.83 8.22
C PRO A 44 8.85 3.39 7.71
N LEU A 45 8.49 2.44 8.57
CA LEU A 45 8.19 1.05 8.22
C LEU A 45 7.08 0.93 7.16
N ILE A 46 6.08 1.83 7.17
CA ILE A 46 5.01 1.83 6.16
C ILE A 46 5.55 2.21 4.78
N SER A 47 6.63 3.00 4.72
CA SER A 47 7.26 3.36 3.45
C SER A 47 7.85 2.14 2.74
N ASP A 48 8.52 1.24 3.47
CA ASP A 48 9.07 0.01 2.89
C ASP A 48 7.97 -0.93 2.39
N TYR A 49 6.90 -1.11 3.17
CA TYR A 49 5.73 -1.87 2.70
C TYR A 49 5.07 -1.24 1.47
N PHE A 50 4.96 0.08 1.43
CA PHE A 50 4.38 0.80 0.31
C PHE A 50 5.22 0.60 -0.97
N TYR A 51 6.54 0.77 -0.89
CA TYR A 51 7.43 0.57 -2.04
C TYR A 51 7.50 -0.89 -2.47
N HIS A 52 7.46 -1.83 -1.53
CA HIS A 52 7.42 -3.25 -1.86
C HIS A 52 6.10 -3.62 -2.56
N ALA A 53 4.97 -3.12 -2.05
CA ALA A 53 3.66 -3.29 -2.69
C ALA A 53 3.62 -2.61 -4.06
N GLU A 54 4.23 -1.42 -4.19
CA GLU A 54 4.36 -0.76 -5.48
C GLU A 54 5.22 -1.58 -6.45
N ASP A 55 6.32 -2.20 -6.04
CA ASP A 55 7.12 -3.05 -6.93
C ASP A 55 6.35 -4.29 -7.41
N VAL A 56 5.54 -4.89 -6.56
CA VAL A 56 4.65 -6.00 -6.93
C VAL A 56 3.56 -5.56 -7.91
N ILE A 57 2.96 -4.39 -7.66
CA ILE A 57 1.79 -3.91 -8.41
C ILE A 57 2.19 -3.11 -9.67
N SER A 58 3.36 -2.47 -9.70
CA SER A 58 3.83 -1.61 -10.79
C SER A 58 4.15 -2.37 -12.08
N GLY A 59 4.35 -3.69 -12.00
CA GLY A 59 4.33 -4.57 -13.17
C GLY A 59 2.97 -4.57 -13.90
N GLN A 60 1.88 -4.25 -13.20
CA GLN A 60 0.51 -4.21 -13.73
C GLN A 60 -0.05 -2.79 -13.89
N LEU A 61 0.36 -1.82 -13.07
CA LEU A 61 -0.15 -0.45 -13.11
C LEU A 61 0.77 0.48 -13.92
N LYS A 62 0.39 0.73 -15.18
CA LYS A 62 1.04 1.70 -16.09
C LYS A 62 0.88 3.14 -15.55
N GLY A 63 1.98 3.78 -15.16
CA GLY A 63 1.99 5.15 -14.64
C GLY A 63 3.30 5.49 -13.92
N THR A 64 3.44 6.73 -13.43
CA THR A 64 4.59 7.20 -12.63
C THR A 64 4.85 6.22 -11.49
N ARG A 65 5.88 5.40 -11.64
CA ARG A 65 6.43 4.53 -10.61
C ARG A 65 7.16 5.44 -9.63
N MET A 66 6.62 5.57 -8.43
CA MET A 66 7.30 6.20 -7.31
C MET A 66 8.49 5.30 -6.98
N LYS A 67 9.66 5.90 -6.86
CA LYS A 67 10.88 5.15 -6.57
C LYS A 67 11.25 5.41 -5.12
N ARG A 68 11.93 4.45 -4.48
CA ARG A 68 12.47 4.64 -3.11
C ARG A 68 13.33 5.91 -2.99
N LYS A 69 13.97 6.33 -4.09
CA LYS A 69 14.69 7.62 -4.20
C LYS A 69 13.83 8.86 -3.93
N ASP A 70 12.52 8.78 -4.14
CA ASP A 70 11.60 9.90 -3.87
C ASP A 70 11.42 10.08 -2.36
N TYR A 71 11.53 8.99 -1.59
CA TYR A 71 11.50 9.02 -0.13
C TYR A 71 12.81 9.58 0.46
N SER A 72 13.97 9.20 -0.07
CA SER A 72 15.25 9.77 0.38
C SER A 72 15.37 11.26 0.08
N ASN A 73 14.73 11.75 -0.99
CA ASN A 73 14.60 13.19 -1.24
C ASN A 73 13.75 13.91 -0.17
N TRP A 74 12.81 13.23 0.47
CA TRP A 74 11.96 13.82 1.51
C TRP A 74 12.56 13.72 2.90
N PHE A 75 13.33 12.66 3.17
CA PHE A 75 13.92 12.36 4.47
C PHE A 75 15.39 11.95 4.35
N PRO A 76 16.29 12.87 3.93
CA PRO A 76 17.72 12.55 3.73
C PRO A 76 18.44 12.17 5.03
N GLU A 77 17.93 12.58 6.19
CA GLU A 77 18.52 12.25 7.50
C GLU A 77 18.23 10.81 7.97
N GLN A 78 17.23 10.15 7.41
CA GLN A 78 16.89 8.76 7.78
C GLN A 78 17.68 7.74 6.95
N ASP A 79 18.09 8.08 5.72
CA ASP A 79 18.91 7.25 4.83
C ASP A 79 20.37 7.12 5.31
N ASN A 80 20.84 8.08 6.11
CA ASN A 80 22.21 8.11 6.66
C ASN A 80 22.35 7.38 8.02
N ARG A 81 21.31 6.67 8.49
CA ARG A 81 21.32 5.94 9.77
C ARG A 81 21.50 4.43 9.64
N GLU A 82 21.80 3.93 8.45
CA GLU A 82 22.21 2.53 8.21
C GLU A 82 23.71 2.41 7.98
#